data_AF-A0A7J6LCT2-F1
#
_entry.id   AF-A0A7J6LCT2-F1
#
_cell.length_a   1.000
_cell.length_b   1.000
_cell.length_c   1.000
_cell.angle_alpha   90.00
_cell.angle_beta   90.00
_cell.angle_gamma   90.00
#
_symmetry.space_group_name_H-M   'P 1'
#
loop_
_entity.id
_entity.type
_entity.pdbx_description
1 polymer ?
#
loop_
_entity_poly.entity_id
_entity_poly.type
_entity_poly.pdbx_seq_one_letter_code
_entity_poly.pdbx_strand_id
1 'polypeptide(L)'
;MADNKANCQGKAASFTNEFGDDYAEHSAVFAKDADAEHMEMMGVPVRDVIMPAIEEALRDLGGKALKEAKILEIGCGTGSILDVLRLEGANPDFLYGVDLNEKSVAIAKANHNFHVQLVEGYDYVLPGNPVLDIVLCKQCLNHVPPADYDEFFDKIRRLHPKYFIFTALMSVYLLRHLFGCSSSSKNTTKAPENPTSSPGDMQVQGFTTTPTGKKWSPMVARVSGGAAGSPKVKVKTDAVDDWPIIGFGGSVPEMPGWTMGNLSLSEEQRQPFFDMYFGDDGARYNFLRLCIHTTFDDYTFADVPDDFNLDHFDYNVTGDRENYKFQTVKKVQEMVPDLTIIGSAWSPPSWMKLGDHSMDGSPNPCLKRDPRYHQVWAKYLVTWVDAYERLGVPIWAITQQNEPQ
;
A
#
# COMPACT_ATOMS: atom_id res chain seq x y z
N MET A 1 -26.89 28.63 -20.06
CA MET A 1 -26.12 29.20 -18.94
C MET A 1 -24.93 28.27 -18.76
N ALA A 2 -23.89 28.42 -19.59
CA ALA A 2 -22.76 29.37 -19.44
C ALA A 2 -21.89 29.02 -18.22
N ASP A 3 -20.68 28.55 -18.54
CA ASP A 3 -19.44 28.48 -17.76
C ASP A 3 -19.38 27.73 -16.43
N ASN A 4 -18.82 26.51 -16.50
CA ASN A 4 -17.95 25.97 -15.45
C ASN A 4 -16.79 25.15 -16.07
N LYS A 5 -16.18 25.69 -17.13
CA LYS A 5 -14.82 25.33 -17.56
C LYS A 5 -13.87 26.41 -17.06
N ALA A 6 -13.50 26.34 -15.78
CA ALA A 6 -12.39 27.11 -15.25
C ALA A 6 -11.71 26.34 -14.10
N ASN A 7 -10.38 26.26 -14.18
CA ASN A 7 -9.42 25.82 -13.15
C ASN A 7 -9.14 24.32 -12.96
N CYS A 8 -8.72 23.65 -14.05
CA CYS A 8 -7.81 22.50 -13.97
C CYS A 8 -6.50 22.75 -14.74
N GLN A 9 -5.94 23.95 -14.60
CA GLN A 9 -4.59 24.27 -15.06
C GLN A 9 -3.88 25.01 -13.93
N GLY A 10 -2.82 24.40 -13.37
CA GLY A 10 -1.84 25.12 -12.55
C GLY A 10 -1.92 24.97 -11.03
N LYS A 11 -2.29 23.83 -10.45
CA LYS A 11 -1.93 23.53 -9.06
C LYS A 11 -0.75 22.58 -9.04
N ALA A 12 0.45 23.13 -8.82
CA ALA A 12 1.59 22.35 -8.37
C ALA A 12 1.22 21.66 -7.03
N ALA A 13 1.80 20.50 -6.75
CA ALA A 13 1.63 19.82 -5.47
C ALA A 13 2.10 20.75 -4.33
N SER A 14 1.17 21.41 -3.65
CA SER A 14 1.48 22.30 -2.53
C SER A 14 0.85 21.72 -1.25
N PHE A 15 1.67 21.08 -0.42
CA PHE A 15 1.33 20.68 0.96
C PHE A 15 1.47 21.85 1.96
N THR A 16 1.33 23.08 1.45
CA THR A 16 1.59 24.36 2.15
C THR A 16 0.28 25.02 2.60
N ASN A 17 -0.77 24.25 2.83
CA ASN A 17 -2.11 24.73 3.21
C ASN A 17 -2.42 24.38 4.68
N GLU A 18 -3.56 24.84 5.17
CA GLU A 18 -4.04 24.63 6.56
C GLU A 18 -3.95 23.15 7.01
N PHE A 19 -4.25 22.20 6.10
CA PHE A 19 -4.08 20.76 6.34
C PHE A 19 -2.62 20.36 6.59
N GLY A 20 -1.67 20.89 5.83
CA GLY A 20 -0.25 20.62 6.04
C GLY A 20 0.26 21.19 7.37
N ASP A 21 -0.27 22.34 7.80
CA ASP A 21 0.08 22.97 9.06
C ASP A 21 -0.52 22.27 10.27
N ASP A 22 -1.75 21.75 10.15
CA ASP A 22 -2.37 20.89 11.16
C ASP A 22 -1.61 19.57 11.25
N TYR A 23 -1.28 18.95 10.12
CA TYR A 23 -0.47 17.73 10.06
C TYR A 23 0.90 17.93 10.73
N ALA A 24 1.56 19.07 10.48
CA ALA A 24 2.85 19.39 11.10
C ALA A 24 2.79 19.48 12.64
N GLU A 25 1.68 19.98 13.21
CA GLU A 25 1.48 20.02 14.66
C GLU A 25 1.22 18.64 15.26
N HIS A 26 0.42 17.82 14.57
CA HIS A 26 0.06 16.49 15.06
C HIS A 26 1.20 15.47 14.89
N SER A 27 2.04 15.64 13.87
CA SER A 27 3.16 14.75 13.52
C SER A 27 4.50 15.17 14.12
N ALA A 28 4.51 16.13 15.06
CA ALA A 28 5.70 16.58 15.78
C ALA A 28 6.12 15.60 16.89
N VAL A 29 6.26 14.33 16.52
CA VAL A 29 6.49 13.19 17.40
C VAL A 29 7.91 12.67 17.14
N PHE A 30 8.79 12.76 18.15
CA PHE A 30 10.25 12.52 18.01
C PHE A 30 10.64 11.08 18.34
N ALA A 31 11.88 10.66 18.05
CA ALA A 31 12.22 9.27 17.71
C ALA A 31 11.74 8.12 18.64
N LYS A 32 11.60 8.31 19.97
CA LYS A 32 11.03 7.25 20.82
C LYS A 32 9.53 7.04 20.55
N ASP A 33 8.86 8.13 20.21
CA ASP A 33 7.45 8.21 19.94
C ASP A 33 7.18 7.98 18.45
N ALA A 34 8.15 8.21 17.55
CA ALA A 34 8.02 7.87 16.13
C ALA A 34 7.92 6.35 15.87
N ASP A 35 8.65 5.53 16.63
CA ASP A 35 8.43 4.08 16.60
C ASP A 35 7.09 3.70 17.23
N ALA A 36 6.67 4.37 18.30
CA ALA A 36 5.39 4.09 18.94
C ALA A 36 4.21 4.46 18.05
N GLU A 37 4.26 5.62 17.39
CA GLU A 37 3.28 6.12 16.43
C GLU A 37 3.26 5.22 15.20
N HIS A 38 4.42 4.85 14.64
CA HIS A 38 4.46 3.92 13.51
C HIS A 38 4.04 2.50 13.91
N MET A 39 4.30 2.07 15.14
CA MET A 39 3.80 0.81 15.69
C MET A 39 2.28 0.87 15.89
N GLU A 40 1.74 1.99 16.33
CA GLU A 40 0.31 2.24 16.47
C GLU A 40 -0.36 2.25 15.10
N MET A 41 0.19 2.95 14.11
CA MET A 41 -0.38 3.06 12.76
C MET A 41 -0.19 1.79 11.91
N MET A 42 1.00 1.19 11.94
CA MET A 42 1.44 0.18 10.96
C MET A 42 1.74 -1.19 11.61
N GLY A 43 1.66 -1.32 12.93
CA GLY A 43 1.94 -2.56 13.66
C GLY A 43 3.42 -2.97 13.68
N VAL A 44 4.32 -2.10 13.22
CA VAL A 44 5.78 -2.31 13.21
C VAL A 44 6.50 -1.00 13.56
N PRO A 45 7.61 -1.03 14.32
CA PRO A 45 8.44 0.15 14.53
C PRO A 45 8.97 0.69 13.20
N VAL A 46 9.08 2.02 13.07
CA VAL A 46 9.57 2.62 11.81
C VAL A 46 11.02 2.24 11.53
N ARG A 47 11.83 2.07 12.59
CA ARG A 47 13.21 1.58 12.47
C ARG A 47 13.29 0.23 11.76
N ASP A 48 12.33 -0.67 12.02
CA ASP A 48 12.33 -2.04 11.46
C ASP A 48 11.98 -2.04 9.97
N VAL A 49 11.38 -0.95 9.48
CA VAL A 49 11.08 -0.76 8.05
C VAL A 49 12.27 -0.12 7.32
N ILE A 50 12.88 0.92 7.89
CA ILE A 50 13.90 1.72 7.20
C ILE A 50 15.31 1.14 7.33
N MET A 51 15.67 0.60 8.49
CA MET A 51 17.05 0.19 8.78
C MET A 51 17.52 -0.98 7.92
N PRO A 52 16.72 -2.02 7.62
CA PRO A 52 17.16 -3.11 6.74
C PRO A 52 17.63 -2.62 5.37
N ALA A 53 16.93 -1.64 4.78
CA ALA A 53 17.27 -1.05 3.49
C ALA A 53 18.55 -0.19 3.55
N ILE A 54 18.70 0.56 4.64
CA ILE A 54 19.89 1.38 4.88
C ILE A 54 21.12 0.50 5.10
N GLU A 55 20.99 -0.55 5.92
CA GLU A 55 22.07 -1.51 6.15
C GLU A 55 22.49 -2.22 4.86
N GLU A 56 21.54 -2.57 3.99
CA GLU A 56 21.84 -3.14 2.68
C GLU A 56 22.61 -2.15 1.80
N ALA A 57 22.17 -0.90 1.74
CA ALA A 57 22.90 0.16 1.03
C ALA A 57 24.32 0.36 1.60
N LEU A 58 24.49 0.37 2.93
CA LEU A 58 25.78 0.52 3.59
C LEU A 58 26.73 -0.65 3.32
N ARG A 59 26.21 -1.90 3.32
CA ARG A 59 26.98 -3.09 2.92
C ARG A 59 27.50 -2.95 1.49
N ASP A 60 26.64 -2.54 0.57
CA ASP A 60 27.04 -2.34 -0.83
C ASP A 60 27.99 -1.15 -1.03
N LEU A 61 27.98 -0.17 -0.13
CA LEU A 61 28.95 0.93 -0.08
C LEU A 61 30.31 0.53 0.50
N GLY A 62 30.63 -0.77 0.49
CA GLY A 62 31.89 -1.32 0.99
C GLY A 62 31.90 -1.54 2.50
N GLY A 63 30.73 -1.76 3.11
CA GLY A 63 30.59 -1.87 4.57
C GLY A 63 30.79 -0.54 5.28
N LYS A 64 30.39 0.57 4.64
CA LYS A 64 30.48 1.92 5.21
C LYS A 64 29.71 1.99 6.54
N ALA A 65 30.29 2.60 7.56
CA ALA A 65 29.59 2.78 8.83
C ALA A 65 28.48 3.83 8.71
N LEU A 66 27.35 3.64 9.40
CA LEU A 66 26.22 4.57 9.37
C LEU A 66 26.63 6.01 9.72
N LYS A 67 27.53 6.19 10.70
CA LYS A 67 28.09 7.50 11.09
C LYS A 67 28.87 8.23 9.99
N GLU A 68 29.23 7.55 8.90
CA GLU A 68 30.00 8.08 7.77
C GLU A 68 29.12 8.31 6.53
N ALA A 69 27.85 7.91 6.58
CA ALA A 69 26.93 8.00 5.47
C ALA A 69 26.28 9.39 5.42
N LYS A 70 26.30 10.00 4.23
CA LYS A 70 25.56 11.24 3.96
C LYS A 70 24.18 10.91 3.40
N ILE A 71 23.15 11.20 4.19
CA ILE A 71 21.77 10.77 3.92
C ILE A 71 20.87 12.00 3.77
N LEU A 72 20.13 12.06 2.67
CA LEU A 72 19.06 13.03 2.46
C LEU A 72 17.71 12.34 2.63
N GLU A 73 16.80 12.93 3.40
CA GLU A 73 15.38 12.59 3.38
C GLU A 73 14.57 13.66 2.63
N ILE A 74 13.81 13.22 1.61
CA ILE A 74 12.87 14.07 0.87
C ILE A 74 11.47 13.93 1.46
N GLY A 75 10.90 15.06 1.87
CA GLY A 75 9.66 15.17 2.63
C GLY A 75 9.84 14.71 4.06
N CYS A 76 10.85 15.26 4.73
CA CYS A 76 11.27 14.86 6.07
C CYS A 76 10.27 15.24 7.19
N GLY A 77 9.23 16.03 6.88
CA GLY A 77 8.28 16.54 7.86
C GLY A 77 8.99 17.26 9.00
N THR A 78 8.68 16.84 10.23
CA THR A 78 9.26 17.36 11.48
C THR A 78 10.63 16.75 11.82
N GLY A 79 11.14 15.82 11.00
CA GLY A 79 12.47 15.21 11.13
C GLY A 79 12.53 13.89 11.91
N SER A 80 11.39 13.22 12.11
CA SER A 80 11.28 12.00 12.92
C SER A 80 12.19 10.86 12.45
N ILE A 81 12.30 10.62 11.15
CA ILE A 81 13.15 9.57 10.58
C ILE A 81 14.63 9.91 10.72
N LEU A 82 15.03 11.16 10.43
CA LEU A 82 16.40 11.61 10.67
C LEU A 82 16.79 11.44 12.14
N ASP A 83 15.86 11.65 13.06
CA ASP A 83 16.08 11.44 14.49
C ASP A 83 16.24 9.95 14.85
N VAL A 84 15.48 9.06 14.22
CA VAL A 84 15.70 7.60 14.32
C VAL A 84 17.09 7.23 13.83
N LEU A 85 17.53 7.73 12.67
CA LEU A 85 18.87 7.45 12.14
C LEU A 85 19.98 7.95 13.08
N ARG A 86 19.80 9.11 13.70
CA ARG A 86 20.71 9.62 14.73
C ARG A 86 20.79 8.67 15.93
N LEU A 87 19.65 8.17 16.42
CA LEU A 87 19.63 7.20 17.52
C LEU A 87 20.32 5.88 17.17
N GLU A 88 20.19 5.43 15.92
CA GLU A 88 20.89 4.25 15.39
C GLU A 88 22.39 4.49 15.10
N GLY A 89 22.87 5.72 15.29
CA GLY A 89 24.29 6.08 15.27
C GLY A 89 24.77 6.82 14.03
N ALA A 90 23.87 7.38 13.21
CA ALA A 90 24.24 8.31 12.14
C ALA A 90 24.82 9.62 12.71
N ASN A 91 25.73 10.25 11.96
CA ASN A 91 26.28 11.55 12.33
C ASN A 91 25.30 12.66 11.92
N PRO A 92 24.80 13.50 12.86
CA PRO A 92 23.88 14.60 12.55
C PRO A 92 24.37 15.57 11.46
N ASP A 93 25.68 15.81 11.38
CA ASP A 93 26.27 16.70 10.35
C ASP A 93 26.16 16.11 8.93
N PHE A 94 25.85 14.82 8.81
CA PHE A 94 25.68 14.10 7.55
C PHE A 94 24.21 13.75 7.27
N LEU A 95 23.28 14.27 8.07
CA LEU A 95 21.84 14.13 7.86
C LEU A 95 21.26 15.42 7.28
N TYR A 96 20.58 15.27 6.15
CA TYR A 96 19.94 16.35 5.41
C TYR A 96 18.44 16.06 5.28
N GLY A 97 17.60 17.06 5.46
CA GLY A 97 16.15 16.97 5.31
C GLY A 97 15.63 18.09 4.42
N VAL A 98 14.70 17.77 3.53
CA VAL A 98 13.97 18.77 2.73
C VAL A 98 12.47 18.57 2.89
N ASP A 99 11.71 19.66 3.00
CA ASP A 99 10.26 19.62 3.01
C ASP A 99 9.65 20.85 2.30
N LEU A 100 8.42 20.71 1.84
CA LEU A 100 7.64 21.80 1.22
C LEU A 100 6.90 22.63 2.27
N ASN A 101 6.61 22.08 3.45
CA ASN A 101 5.86 22.76 4.50
C ASN A 101 6.79 23.55 5.44
N GLU A 102 6.61 24.88 5.49
CA GLU A 102 7.44 25.78 6.28
C GLU A 102 7.37 25.49 7.79
N LYS A 103 6.19 25.12 8.29
CA LYS A 103 5.96 24.82 9.70
C LYS A 103 6.66 23.53 10.14
N SER A 104 6.58 22.48 9.33
CA SER A 104 7.33 21.24 9.51
C SER A 104 8.84 21.50 9.60
N VAL A 105 9.39 22.28 8.66
CA VAL A 105 10.81 22.67 8.66
C VAL A 105 11.17 23.49 9.90
N ALA A 106 10.32 24.42 10.33
CA ALA A 106 10.54 25.23 11.53
C ALA A 106 10.58 24.36 12.79
N ILE A 107 9.64 23.41 12.92
CA ILE A 107 9.60 22.44 14.02
C ILE A 107 10.87 21.56 13.99
N ALA A 108 11.25 21.04 12.83
CA ALA A 108 12.44 20.20 12.69
C ALA A 108 13.72 20.94 13.12
N LYS A 109 13.90 22.20 12.68
CA LYS A 109 15.04 23.05 13.07
C LYS A 109 15.05 23.43 14.55
N ALA A 110 13.86 23.59 15.16
CA ALA A 110 13.76 23.93 16.58
C ALA A 110 14.15 22.75 17.49
N ASN A 111 13.90 21.53 17.03
CA ASN A 111 14.06 20.32 17.85
C ASN A 111 15.32 19.51 17.52
N HIS A 112 15.95 19.73 16.36
CA HIS A 112 17.12 18.96 15.93
C HIS A 112 18.24 19.83 15.38
N ASN A 113 19.46 19.29 15.44
CA ASN A 113 20.67 19.88 14.86
C ASN A 113 20.98 19.35 13.46
N PHE A 114 20.00 18.81 12.73
CA PHE A 114 20.19 18.33 11.34
C PHE A 114 20.14 19.47 10.33
N HIS A 115 20.68 19.24 9.13
CA HIS A 115 20.57 20.18 8.02
C HIS A 115 19.19 20.08 7.33
N VAL A 116 18.16 20.69 7.94
CA VAL A 116 16.80 20.73 7.37
C VAL A 116 16.55 22.05 6.63
N GLN A 117 15.90 21.99 5.46
CA GLN A 117 15.57 23.18 4.67
C GLN A 117 14.20 23.11 4.00
N LEU A 118 13.61 24.28 3.81
CA LEU A 118 12.42 24.47 2.99
C LEU A 118 12.85 24.42 1.52
N VAL A 119 12.09 23.72 0.68
CA VAL A 119 12.28 23.69 -0.77
C VAL A 119 11.03 24.16 -1.49
N GLU A 120 11.19 24.66 -2.72
CA GLU A 120 10.08 24.98 -3.62
C GLU A 120 10.04 23.94 -4.74
N GLY A 121 8.91 23.23 -4.88
CA GLY A 121 8.76 22.13 -5.83
C GLY A 121 9.78 21.01 -5.59
N TYR A 122 10.56 20.66 -6.61
CA TYR A 122 11.56 19.58 -6.53
C TYR A 122 13.01 20.12 -6.54
N ASP A 123 13.24 21.34 -6.08
CA ASP A 123 14.58 21.95 -6.09
C ASP A 123 15.37 21.65 -4.80
N TYR A 124 16.16 20.58 -4.85
CA TYR A 124 16.89 20.03 -3.70
C TYR A 124 18.29 20.64 -3.53
N VAL A 125 18.40 21.96 -3.41
CA VAL A 125 19.69 22.65 -3.25
C VAL A 125 20.19 22.55 -1.81
N LEU A 126 21.08 21.59 -1.52
CA LEU A 126 21.58 21.35 -0.16
C LEU A 126 22.77 22.24 0.23
N PRO A 127 22.94 22.58 1.53
CA PRO A 127 24.06 23.40 1.98
C PRO A 127 25.41 22.72 1.71
N GLY A 128 26.30 23.43 1.01
CA GLY A 128 27.63 22.92 0.68
C GLY A 128 27.67 21.87 -0.44
N ASN A 129 26.53 21.61 -1.12
CA ASN A 129 26.39 20.66 -2.23
C ASN A 129 27.09 19.31 -1.98
N PRO A 130 26.70 18.57 -0.94
CA PRO A 130 27.36 17.33 -0.55
C PRO A 130 27.14 16.24 -1.60
N VAL A 131 28.15 15.39 -1.78
CA VAL A 131 27.96 14.11 -2.48
C VAL A 131 27.22 13.16 -1.55
N LEU A 132 25.97 12.85 -1.88
CA LEU A 132 25.10 12.00 -1.08
C LEU A 132 25.40 10.51 -1.30
N ASP A 133 25.32 9.73 -0.23
CA ASP A 133 25.38 8.27 -0.31
C ASP A 133 23.98 7.68 -0.51
N ILE A 134 22.99 8.16 0.25
CA ILE A 134 21.63 7.65 0.25
C ILE A 134 20.64 8.83 0.14
N VAL A 135 19.66 8.70 -0.73
CA VAL A 135 18.44 9.53 -0.71
C VAL A 135 17.28 8.64 -0.30
N LEU A 136 16.59 9.03 0.76
CA LEU A 136 15.43 8.36 1.33
C LEU A 136 14.16 9.17 1.03
N CYS A 137 13.08 8.46 0.71
CA CYS A 137 11.76 9.04 0.54
C CYS A 137 10.71 8.10 1.13
N LYS A 138 10.06 8.50 2.22
CA LYS A 138 8.97 7.73 2.86
C LYS A 138 7.65 8.37 2.55
N GLN A 139 6.76 7.63 1.87
CA GLN A 139 5.38 8.04 1.56
C GLN A 139 5.23 9.34 0.74
N CYS A 140 6.30 10.09 0.40
CA CYS A 140 6.15 11.34 -0.35
C CYS A 140 5.85 11.15 -1.84
N LEU A 141 6.31 10.06 -2.48
CA LEU A 141 5.96 9.79 -3.89
C LEU A 141 4.45 9.60 -4.09
N ASN A 142 3.73 9.17 -3.06
CA ASN A 142 2.26 9.06 -3.10
C ASN A 142 1.59 10.42 -3.29
N HIS A 143 2.27 11.51 -2.92
CA HIS A 143 1.79 12.89 -3.04
C HIS A 143 2.31 13.59 -4.29
N VAL A 144 3.21 12.96 -5.05
CA VAL A 144 3.67 13.49 -6.35
C VAL A 144 2.66 13.04 -7.41
N PRO A 145 2.06 13.96 -8.19
CA PRO A 145 1.19 13.59 -9.29
C PRO A 145 1.95 12.71 -10.29
N PRO A 146 1.35 11.63 -10.85
CA PRO A 146 2.04 10.78 -11.82
C PRO A 146 2.57 11.53 -13.06
N ALA A 147 1.96 12.66 -13.42
CA ALA A 147 2.41 13.53 -14.50
C ALA A 147 3.76 14.20 -14.22
N ASP A 148 4.14 14.33 -12.94
CA ASP A 148 5.35 15.03 -12.48
C ASP A 148 6.48 14.05 -12.12
N TYR A 149 6.26 12.73 -12.24
CA TYR A 149 7.25 11.72 -11.89
C TYR A 149 8.57 11.86 -12.65
N ASP A 150 8.52 12.15 -13.95
CA ASP A 150 9.73 12.33 -14.74
C ASP A 150 10.56 13.50 -14.23
N GLU A 151 9.92 14.63 -13.91
CA GLU A 151 10.59 15.80 -13.34
C GLU A 151 11.16 15.50 -11.94
N PHE A 152 10.37 14.87 -11.07
CA PHE A 152 10.77 14.47 -9.73
C PHE A 152 12.01 13.56 -9.76
N PHE A 153 11.99 12.51 -10.57
CA PHE A 153 13.12 11.58 -10.69
C PHE A 153 14.34 12.22 -11.37
N ASP A 154 14.14 13.10 -12.36
CA ASP A 154 15.26 13.85 -12.96
C ASP A 154 15.95 14.78 -11.96
N LYS A 155 15.18 15.39 -11.05
CA LYS A 155 15.72 16.24 -9.98
C LYS A 155 16.49 15.43 -8.94
N ILE A 156 15.99 14.24 -8.56
CA ILE A 156 16.73 13.31 -7.67
C ILE A 156 18.02 12.84 -8.34
N ARG A 157 18.00 12.49 -9.62
CA ARG A 157 19.20 12.03 -10.35
C ARG A 157 20.32 13.08 -10.35
N ARG A 158 20.00 14.37 -10.35
CA ARG A 158 20.98 15.48 -10.28
C ARG A 158 21.69 15.57 -8.94
N LEU A 159 21.14 14.98 -7.88
CA LEU A 159 21.82 14.86 -6.58
C LEU A 159 22.90 13.78 -6.58
N HIS A 160 22.98 12.98 -7.66
CA HIS A 160 23.93 11.90 -7.83
C HIS A 160 24.03 10.95 -6.61
N PRO A 161 22.90 10.51 -6.02
CA PRO A 161 22.97 9.59 -4.90
C PRO A 161 23.47 8.22 -5.37
N LYS A 162 24.18 7.51 -4.49
CA LYS A 162 24.58 6.14 -4.79
C LYS A 162 23.42 5.16 -4.61
N TYR A 163 22.50 5.48 -3.71
CA TYR A 163 21.27 4.73 -3.46
C TYR A 163 20.06 5.64 -3.34
N PHE A 164 18.94 5.19 -3.91
CA PHE A 164 17.63 5.77 -3.68
C PHE A 164 16.75 4.71 -3.00
N ILE A 165 16.26 5.03 -1.81
CA ILE A 165 15.38 4.18 -1.01
C ILE A 165 14.00 4.83 -0.99
N PHE A 166 13.00 4.09 -1.42
CA PHE A 166 11.62 4.52 -1.38
C PHE A 166 10.75 3.54 -0.60
N THR A 167 9.91 4.07 0.30
CA THR A 167 8.93 3.27 1.05
C THR A 167 7.51 3.77 0.77
N ALA A 168 6.63 2.87 0.33
CA ALA A 168 5.20 3.13 0.16
C ALA A 168 4.42 2.13 1.02
N LEU A 169 3.72 2.64 2.05
CA LEU A 169 2.76 1.97 2.95
C LEU A 169 3.14 0.56 3.47
N MET A 170 3.40 -0.44 2.62
CA MET A 170 3.86 -1.79 3.02
C MET A 170 4.98 -2.38 2.12
N SER A 171 5.67 -1.58 1.31
CA SER A 171 6.71 -2.07 0.39
C SER A 171 7.93 -1.16 0.35
N VAL A 172 9.12 -1.77 0.45
CA VAL A 172 10.42 -1.12 0.32
C VAL A 172 10.99 -1.43 -1.06
N TYR A 173 11.29 -0.39 -1.84
CA TYR A 173 11.90 -0.53 -3.17
C TYR A 173 13.32 0.03 -3.14
N LEU A 174 14.30 -0.82 -3.50
CA LEU A 174 15.71 -0.46 -3.64
C LEU A 174 16.06 -0.38 -5.14
N LEU A 175 16.34 0.83 -5.67
CA LEU A 175 16.80 1.00 -7.04
C LEU A 175 18.31 1.30 -7.09
N ARG A 176 19.07 0.47 -7.83
CA ARG A 176 20.53 0.60 -8.04
C ARG A 176 20.84 0.95 -9.50
N HIS A 177 21.80 1.85 -9.74
CA HIS A 177 22.41 2.04 -11.07
C HIS A 177 23.59 1.07 -11.32
N LEU A 178 23.64 0.59 -12.57
CA LEU A 178 24.50 -0.44 -13.17
C LEU A 178 26.01 -0.11 -13.05
N PHE A 179 26.86 -1.13 -12.78
CA PHE A 179 28.30 -1.31 -13.10
C PHE A 179 29.10 -1.98 -11.95
N GLY A 180 29.93 -2.98 -12.27
CA GLY A 180 31.13 -3.37 -11.49
C GLY A 180 31.22 -4.82 -11.00
N CYS A 181 32.13 -5.60 -11.60
CA CYS A 181 32.51 -6.99 -11.28
C CYS A 181 33.41 -7.15 -10.03
N SER A 182 33.33 -8.33 -9.37
CA SER A 182 34.48 -9.03 -8.78
C SER A 182 34.14 -10.50 -8.47
N SER A 183 35.17 -11.35 -8.42
CA SER A 183 35.17 -12.78 -8.74
C SER A 183 35.40 -13.76 -7.58
N SER A 184 34.89 -15.00 -7.80
CA SER A 184 35.40 -16.32 -7.37
C SER A 184 34.93 -16.89 -6.01
N SER A 185 34.77 -18.20 -5.76
CA SER A 185 35.05 -19.44 -6.52
C SER A 185 34.10 -20.58 -6.07
N LYS A 186 34.24 -21.76 -6.70
CA LYS A 186 33.28 -22.88 -6.80
C LYS A 186 33.22 -23.79 -5.55
N ASN A 187 32.08 -24.47 -5.34
CA ASN A 187 32.06 -25.94 -5.37
C ASN A 187 30.67 -26.55 -5.57
N THR A 188 30.66 -27.73 -6.18
CA THR A 188 29.55 -28.40 -6.86
C THR A 188 29.03 -29.60 -6.08
N THR A 189 27.72 -29.83 -6.12
CA THR A 189 27.11 -31.17 -6.14
C THR A 189 25.85 -31.14 -7.01
N LYS A 190 25.72 -32.12 -7.92
CA LYS A 190 24.67 -32.24 -8.95
C LYS A 190 23.33 -32.70 -8.35
N ALA A 191 22.24 -32.09 -8.80
CA ALA A 191 20.87 -32.60 -8.70
C ALA A 191 20.46 -33.28 -10.02
N PRO A 192 19.44 -34.19 -10.01
CA PRO A 192 19.22 -35.19 -11.04
C PRO A 192 18.56 -34.64 -12.32
N GLU A 193 18.69 -35.40 -13.40
CA GLU A 193 18.34 -35.03 -14.78
C GLU A 193 16.83 -34.90 -15.02
N ASN A 194 16.44 -33.77 -15.60
CA ASN A 194 15.10 -33.52 -16.16
C ASN A 194 15.08 -33.77 -17.69
N PRO A 195 13.91 -34.04 -18.28
CA PRO A 195 13.78 -34.70 -19.59
C PRO A 195 14.35 -33.87 -20.75
N THR A 196 14.86 -34.61 -21.74
CA THR A 196 15.53 -34.17 -22.96
C THR A 196 14.62 -33.34 -23.88
N SER A 197 14.57 -32.03 -23.66
CA SER A 197 14.30 -31.05 -24.72
C SER A 197 15.54 -30.17 -24.90
N SER A 198 15.92 -29.93 -26.16
CA SER A 198 17.01 -29.02 -26.51
C SER A 198 16.72 -27.63 -25.92
N PRO A 199 17.63 -27.01 -25.13
CA PRO A 199 17.40 -25.70 -24.51
C PRO A 199 17.04 -24.57 -25.48
N GLY A 200 17.27 -24.76 -26.79
CA GLY A 200 16.95 -23.80 -27.84
C GLY A 200 15.47 -23.69 -28.24
N ASP A 201 14.62 -24.65 -27.82
CA ASP A 201 13.20 -24.69 -28.22
C ASP A 201 12.23 -24.21 -27.13
N MET A 202 12.71 -23.96 -25.91
CA MET A 202 11.86 -23.45 -24.82
C MET A 202 11.53 -21.97 -25.02
N GLN A 203 10.24 -21.66 -24.97
CA GLN A 203 9.72 -20.29 -25.01
C GLN A 203 9.17 -19.91 -23.64
N VAL A 204 9.48 -18.69 -23.22
CA VAL A 204 8.88 -18.03 -22.07
C VAL A 204 7.85 -17.05 -22.61
N GLN A 205 6.62 -17.20 -22.12
CA GLN A 205 5.56 -16.23 -22.35
C GLN A 205 5.48 -15.30 -21.16
N GLY A 206 5.15 -14.04 -21.40
CA GLY A 206 4.94 -13.07 -20.34
C GLY A 206 4.15 -11.87 -20.85
N PHE A 207 3.92 -10.92 -19.96
CA PHE A 207 3.24 -9.67 -20.26
C PHE A 207 4.14 -8.50 -19.84
N THR A 208 4.06 -7.39 -20.57
CA THR A 208 4.77 -6.15 -20.22
C THR A 208 3.77 -5.03 -20.03
N THR A 209 3.94 -4.29 -18.95
CA THR A 209 3.34 -2.97 -18.79
C THR A 209 4.47 -1.97 -18.59
N THR A 210 4.43 -0.83 -19.29
CA THR A 210 5.39 0.26 -19.12
C THR A 210 4.62 1.56 -18.87
N PRO A 211 5.20 2.52 -18.12
CA PRO A 211 4.57 3.82 -17.91
C PRO A 211 4.20 4.54 -19.22
N THR A 212 4.99 4.32 -20.28
CA THR A 212 4.95 5.10 -21.52
C THR A 212 4.21 4.45 -22.68
N GLY A 213 3.63 3.25 -22.54
CA GLY A 213 2.75 2.78 -23.62
C GLY A 213 2.43 1.28 -23.69
N LYS A 214 3.22 0.39 -23.10
CA LYS A 214 2.81 -1.02 -23.06
C LYS A 214 1.77 -1.19 -21.96
N LYS A 215 0.61 -1.75 -22.30
CA LYS A 215 -0.47 -2.08 -21.37
C LYS A 215 -0.77 -3.55 -21.52
N TRP A 216 -0.37 -4.36 -20.52
CA TRP A 216 -0.57 -5.81 -20.51
C TRP A 216 -0.23 -6.47 -21.87
N SER A 217 0.88 -6.05 -22.47
CA SER A 217 1.22 -6.42 -23.84
C SER A 217 1.97 -7.75 -23.83
N PRO A 218 1.53 -8.77 -24.59
CA PRO A 218 2.16 -10.08 -24.60
C PRO A 218 3.60 -9.98 -25.10
N MET A 219 4.47 -10.76 -24.50
CA MET A 219 5.85 -10.96 -24.92
C MET A 219 6.16 -12.45 -25.01
N VAL A 220 7.00 -12.81 -25.97
CA VAL A 220 7.56 -14.14 -26.09
C VAL A 220 9.07 -14.00 -26.15
N ALA A 221 9.77 -14.68 -25.25
CA ALA A 221 11.22 -14.75 -25.24
C ALA A 221 11.66 -16.19 -25.42
N ARG A 222 12.75 -16.41 -26.16
CA ARG A 222 13.38 -17.73 -26.23
C ARG A 222 14.39 -17.88 -25.10
N VAL A 223 14.39 -19.07 -24.48
CA VAL A 223 15.42 -19.42 -23.53
C VAL A 223 16.75 -19.51 -24.27
N SER A 224 17.75 -18.76 -23.79
CA SER A 224 19.08 -18.75 -24.36
C SER A 224 20.13 -18.66 -23.26
N GLY A 225 21.37 -19.05 -23.57
CA GLY A 225 22.50 -18.80 -22.68
C GLY A 225 22.72 -17.29 -22.58
N GLY A 226 22.22 -16.67 -21.51
CA GLY A 226 22.25 -15.21 -21.33
C GLY A 226 23.64 -14.62 -21.57
N ALA A 227 23.67 -13.42 -22.17
CA ALA A 227 24.90 -12.73 -22.53
C ALA A 227 25.85 -12.58 -21.33
N ALA A 228 27.16 -12.66 -21.59
CA ALA A 228 28.17 -12.40 -20.57
C ALA A 228 27.97 -10.99 -19.99
N GLY A 229 27.85 -10.88 -18.66
CA GLY A 229 27.65 -9.62 -17.96
C GLY A 229 26.19 -9.14 -17.79
N SER A 230 25.18 -9.88 -18.28
CA SER A 230 23.79 -9.54 -17.98
C SER A 230 23.46 -9.81 -16.49
N PRO A 231 22.58 -9.01 -15.86
CA PRO A 231 21.99 -9.36 -14.57
C PRO A 231 21.36 -10.76 -14.65
N LYS A 232 21.57 -11.59 -13.62
CA LYS A 232 21.06 -12.96 -13.57
C LYS A 232 20.23 -13.13 -12.32
N VAL A 233 18.96 -13.49 -12.49
CA VAL A 233 18.11 -13.99 -11.42
C VAL A 233 18.22 -15.51 -11.42
N LYS A 234 18.48 -16.11 -10.25
CA LYS A 234 18.49 -17.56 -10.08
C LYS A 234 17.24 -17.96 -9.31
N VAL A 235 16.36 -18.73 -9.95
CA VAL A 235 15.21 -19.34 -9.29
C VAL A 235 15.66 -20.63 -8.62
N LYS A 236 15.45 -20.76 -7.31
CA LYS A 236 15.63 -22.03 -6.58
C LYS A 236 14.31 -22.78 -6.62
N THR A 237 14.27 -23.90 -7.32
CA THR A 237 13.05 -24.70 -7.51
C THR A 237 12.94 -25.87 -6.52
N ASP A 238 13.98 -26.07 -5.72
CA ASP A 238 14.09 -27.08 -4.65
C ASP A 238 13.67 -26.55 -3.28
N ALA A 239 13.42 -25.24 -3.17
CA ALA A 239 12.78 -24.64 -2.02
C ALA A 239 11.28 -24.89 -2.11
N VAL A 240 10.72 -25.64 -1.16
CA VAL A 240 9.27 -25.67 -0.95
C VAL A 240 8.92 -24.38 -0.24
N ASP A 241 8.11 -23.53 -0.87
CA ASP A 241 7.57 -22.35 -0.18
C ASP A 241 6.61 -22.81 0.91
N ASP A 242 6.86 -22.41 2.15
CA ASP A 242 5.97 -22.67 3.29
C ASP A 242 4.67 -21.84 3.22
N TRP A 243 4.56 -20.93 2.25
CA TRP A 243 3.49 -19.94 2.14
C TRP A 243 2.72 -20.09 0.82
N PRO A 244 1.66 -20.91 0.76
CA PRO A 244 0.86 -21.03 -0.45
C PRO A 244 0.17 -19.69 -0.77
N ILE A 245 0.21 -19.32 -2.05
CA ILE A 245 -0.55 -18.16 -2.55
C ILE A 245 -2.02 -18.57 -2.63
N ILE A 246 -2.86 -17.91 -1.84
CA ILE A 246 -4.32 -18.19 -1.79
C ILE A 246 -5.02 -17.62 -3.02
N GLY A 247 -4.63 -16.41 -3.44
CA GLY A 247 -5.19 -15.79 -4.63
C GLY A 247 -4.80 -14.32 -4.77
N PHE A 248 -5.29 -13.71 -5.84
CA PHE A 248 -5.15 -12.28 -6.10
C PHE A 248 -6.50 -11.69 -6.46
N GLY A 249 -6.73 -10.46 -6.00
CA GLY A 249 -7.87 -9.70 -6.52
C GLY A 249 -8.08 -8.37 -5.83
N GLY A 250 -9.33 -8.05 -5.55
CA GLY A 250 -9.73 -6.70 -5.14
C GLY A 250 -10.89 -6.70 -4.16
N SER A 251 -11.13 -5.52 -3.57
CA SER A 251 -12.34 -5.30 -2.80
C SER A 251 -13.52 -5.10 -3.76
N VAL A 252 -14.70 -5.55 -3.38
CA VAL A 252 -15.97 -5.04 -3.93
C VAL A 252 -16.53 -4.04 -2.90
N PRO A 253 -16.01 -2.80 -2.84
CA PRO A 253 -16.65 -1.79 -2.02
C PRO A 253 -18.05 -1.51 -2.56
N GLU A 254 -18.84 -0.90 -1.70
CA GLU A 254 -20.12 -0.31 -2.04
C GLU A 254 -20.03 0.59 -3.29
N MET A 255 -18.94 1.36 -3.48
CA MET A 255 -18.81 2.31 -4.58
C MET A 255 -18.79 1.70 -6.00
N PRO A 256 -18.05 0.62 -6.33
CA PRO A 256 -18.20 -0.06 -7.62
C PRO A 256 -19.57 -0.68 -7.84
N GLY A 257 -20.20 -1.28 -6.80
CA GLY A 257 -21.57 -1.79 -6.87
C GLY A 257 -22.57 -0.66 -7.13
N TRP A 258 -22.52 0.38 -6.31
CA TRP A 258 -23.31 1.60 -6.40
C TRP A 258 -23.08 2.31 -7.72
N THR A 259 -21.85 2.40 -8.22
CA THR A 259 -21.53 2.98 -9.53
C THR A 259 -22.13 2.13 -10.64
N MET A 260 -21.98 0.80 -10.60
CA MET A 260 -22.59 -0.10 -11.58
C MET A 260 -24.13 -0.03 -11.55
N GLY A 261 -24.73 0.11 -10.37
CA GLY A 261 -26.17 0.28 -10.14
C GLY A 261 -26.70 1.64 -10.58
N ASN A 262 -26.11 2.73 -10.10
CA ASN A 262 -26.59 4.11 -10.31
C ASN A 262 -26.20 4.72 -11.65
N LEU A 263 -25.10 4.29 -12.28
CA LEU A 263 -24.87 4.63 -13.69
C LEU A 263 -25.90 3.97 -14.62
N SER A 264 -26.80 3.12 -14.08
CA SER A 264 -27.85 2.42 -14.84
C SER A 264 -27.28 1.67 -16.04
N LEU A 265 -26.05 1.16 -15.90
CA LEU A 265 -25.39 0.41 -16.96
C LEU A 265 -26.20 -0.86 -17.25
N SER A 266 -26.45 -1.15 -18.52
CA SER A 266 -26.98 -2.45 -18.91
C SER A 266 -25.98 -3.57 -18.56
N GLU A 267 -26.45 -4.81 -18.52
CA GLU A 267 -25.55 -5.96 -18.32
C GLU A 267 -24.43 -5.97 -19.37
N GLU A 268 -24.75 -5.67 -20.63
CA GLU A 268 -23.78 -5.55 -21.74
C GLU A 268 -22.71 -4.49 -21.48
N GLN A 269 -23.07 -3.37 -20.84
CA GLN A 269 -22.12 -2.30 -20.51
C GLN A 269 -21.23 -2.65 -19.31
N ARG A 270 -21.70 -3.51 -18.41
CA ARG A 270 -20.92 -4.00 -17.26
C ARG A 270 -20.00 -5.17 -17.65
N GLN A 271 -20.36 -5.97 -18.64
CA GLN A 271 -19.63 -7.18 -19.03
C GLN A 271 -18.13 -6.93 -19.30
N PRO A 272 -17.70 -5.86 -20.01
CA PRO A 272 -16.27 -5.59 -20.22
C PRO A 272 -15.46 -5.40 -18.93
N PHE A 273 -16.08 -4.87 -17.86
CA PHE A 273 -15.43 -4.75 -16.56
C PHE A 273 -15.19 -6.15 -15.95
N PHE A 274 -16.21 -7.00 -15.99
CA PHE A 274 -16.09 -8.36 -15.49
C PHE A 274 -15.10 -9.19 -16.30
N ASP A 275 -15.12 -9.08 -17.63
CA ASP A 275 -14.18 -9.79 -18.50
C ASP A 275 -12.74 -9.36 -18.25
N MET A 276 -12.51 -8.05 -18.03
CA MET A 276 -11.17 -7.52 -17.76
C MET A 276 -10.58 -8.05 -16.45
N TYR A 277 -11.38 -8.19 -15.38
CA TYR A 277 -10.87 -8.63 -14.08
C TYR A 277 -10.95 -10.14 -13.87
N PHE A 278 -12.05 -10.78 -14.28
CA PHE A 278 -12.38 -12.17 -13.94
C PHE A 278 -12.44 -13.09 -15.15
N GLY A 279 -12.51 -12.55 -16.36
CA GLY A 279 -12.56 -13.34 -17.59
C GLY A 279 -11.25 -14.08 -17.88
N ASP A 280 -11.34 -15.11 -18.73
CA ASP A 280 -10.22 -15.95 -19.12
C ASP A 280 -9.07 -15.16 -19.80
N ASP A 281 -9.40 -14.13 -20.56
CA ASP A 281 -8.40 -13.29 -21.23
C ASP A 281 -8.03 -12.04 -20.41
N GLY A 282 -8.57 -11.91 -19.20
CA GLY A 282 -8.37 -10.79 -18.28
C GLY A 282 -7.30 -11.04 -17.23
N ALA A 283 -7.42 -10.34 -16.09
CA ALA A 283 -6.52 -10.45 -14.95
C ALA A 283 -6.70 -11.74 -14.13
N ARG A 284 -7.79 -12.50 -14.38
CA ARG A 284 -8.14 -13.76 -13.70
C ARG A 284 -8.10 -13.65 -12.18
N TYR A 285 -8.68 -12.58 -11.64
CA TYR A 285 -8.86 -12.42 -10.20
C TYR A 285 -9.70 -13.57 -9.65
N ASN A 286 -9.24 -14.18 -8.57
CA ASN A 286 -9.93 -15.28 -7.87
C ASN A 286 -10.11 -15.02 -6.38
N PHE A 287 -9.86 -13.79 -5.94
CA PHE A 287 -9.96 -13.37 -4.54
C PHE A 287 -10.76 -12.07 -4.43
N LEU A 288 -11.79 -12.05 -3.60
CA LEU A 288 -12.58 -10.85 -3.30
C LEU A 288 -12.54 -10.51 -1.81
N ARG A 289 -12.45 -9.21 -1.53
CA ARG A 289 -12.73 -8.66 -0.20
C ARG A 289 -14.09 -7.97 -0.18
N LEU A 290 -14.92 -8.29 0.81
CA LEU A 290 -16.21 -7.64 1.07
C LEU A 290 -16.14 -6.81 2.34
N CYS A 291 -16.74 -5.62 2.26
CA CYS A 291 -17.20 -4.95 3.46
C CYS A 291 -18.39 -5.74 4.02
N ILE A 292 -18.26 -6.18 5.27
CA ILE A 292 -19.44 -6.53 6.08
C ILE A 292 -20.14 -5.20 6.27
N HIS A 293 -21.44 -5.11 5.96
CA HIS A 293 -22.22 -3.86 5.89
C HIS A 293 -21.62 -2.82 4.92
N THR A 294 -21.97 -1.56 5.09
CA THR A 294 -21.59 -0.40 4.29
C THR A 294 -20.25 0.23 4.69
N THR A 295 -19.67 1.03 3.78
CA THR A 295 -18.50 1.88 4.04
C THR A 295 -18.83 3.38 4.01
N PHE A 296 -20.04 3.77 3.56
CA PHE A 296 -20.42 5.17 3.33
C PHE A 296 -21.85 5.52 3.76
N ASP A 297 -22.78 4.56 3.76
CA ASP A 297 -24.16 4.74 4.23
C ASP A 297 -24.28 4.39 5.74
N ASP A 298 -25.39 4.69 6.39
CA ASP A 298 -25.62 4.36 7.81
C ASP A 298 -26.45 3.06 7.98
N TYR A 299 -26.20 2.02 7.17
CA TYR A 299 -26.86 0.72 7.40
C TYR A 299 -25.92 -0.32 7.99
N THR A 300 -26.45 -1.11 8.90
CA THR A 300 -25.89 -2.40 9.27
C THR A 300 -26.94 -3.48 9.05
N PHE A 301 -26.63 -4.72 9.43
CA PHE A 301 -27.62 -5.80 9.38
C PHE A 301 -28.40 -5.94 10.69
N ALA A 302 -28.16 -5.09 11.69
CA ALA A 302 -28.77 -5.21 13.02
C ALA A 302 -29.01 -3.83 13.65
N ASP A 303 -29.77 -2.97 12.97
CA ASP A 303 -29.99 -1.58 13.40
C ASP A 303 -31.07 -1.42 14.49
N VAL A 304 -31.76 -2.50 14.89
CA VAL A 304 -32.71 -2.48 16.02
C VAL A 304 -31.94 -2.35 17.34
N PRO A 305 -32.14 -1.27 18.13
CA PRO A 305 -31.39 -1.05 19.36
C PRO A 305 -31.59 -2.15 20.41
N ASP A 306 -30.51 -2.47 21.12
CA ASP A 306 -30.47 -3.46 22.21
C ASP A 306 -30.97 -4.87 21.83
N ASP A 307 -30.92 -5.22 20.54
CA ASP A 307 -31.18 -6.57 20.04
C ASP A 307 -29.96 -7.49 20.27
N PHE A 308 -29.67 -7.79 21.54
CA PHE A 308 -28.55 -8.65 21.93
C PHE A 308 -28.66 -10.08 21.39
N ASN A 309 -29.87 -10.50 21.00
CA ASN A 309 -30.11 -11.81 20.40
C ASN A 309 -30.01 -11.80 18.88
N LEU A 310 -29.93 -10.63 18.23
CA LEU A 310 -29.96 -10.49 16.77
C LEU A 310 -31.23 -11.12 16.17
N ASP A 311 -32.36 -11.00 16.86
CA ASP A 311 -33.65 -11.53 16.42
C ASP A 311 -34.17 -10.82 15.14
N HIS A 312 -33.72 -9.59 14.91
CA HIS A 312 -34.07 -8.75 13.76
C HIS A 312 -32.92 -8.61 12.75
N PHE A 313 -31.92 -9.50 12.80
CA PHE A 313 -30.82 -9.46 11.85
C PHE A 313 -31.34 -9.62 10.40
N ASP A 314 -30.86 -8.78 9.49
CA ASP A 314 -31.22 -8.84 8.08
C ASP A 314 -30.48 -9.98 7.34
N TYR A 315 -31.04 -11.18 7.42
CA TYR A 315 -30.53 -12.35 6.69
C TYR A 315 -30.68 -12.24 5.17
N ASN A 316 -31.43 -11.26 4.66
CA ASN A 316 -31.55 -11.03 3.22
C ASN A 316 -30.48 -10.06 2.69
N VAL A 317 -29.64 -9.50 3.56
CA VAL A 317 -28.55 -8.56 3.23
C VAL A 317 -29.04 -7.43 2.31
N THR A 318 -30.16 -6.82 2.70
CA THR A 318 -30.93 -5.88 1.88
C THR A 318 -30.09 -4.70 1.43
N GLY A 319 -29.32 -4.06 2.32
CA GLY A 319 -28.43 -2.96 1.95
C GLY A 319 -27.37 -3.36 0.90
N ASP A 320 -26.82 -4.58 0.99
CA ASP A 320 -25.87 -5.12 0.02
C ASP A 320 -26.52 -5.42 -1.35
N ARG A 321 -27.83 -5.67 -1.38
CA ARG A 321 -28.60 -5.85 -2.61
C ARG A 321 -28.98 -4.52 -3.24
N GLU A 322 -29.35 -3.55 -2.42
CA GLU A 322 -29.73 -2.21 -2.84
C GLU A 322 -28.53 -1.47 -3.44
N ASN A 323 -27.33 -1.64 -2.89
CA ASN A 323 -26.10 -1.06 -3.44
C ASN A 323 -25.40 -1.96 -4.49
N TYR A 324 -26.06 -3.02 -4.97
CA TYR A 324 -25.58 -3.92 -6.02
C TYR A 324 -24.32 -4.75 -5.69
N LYS A 325 -23.83 -4.72 -4.44
CA LYS A 325 -22.67 -5.52 -3.99
C LYS A 325 -22.97 -7.02 -4.09
N PHE A 326 -24.12 -7.47 -3.62
CA PHE A 326 -24.49 -8.89 -3.63
C PHE A 326 -24.57 -9.45 -5.06
N GLN A 327 -25.20 -8.70 -5.98
CA GLN A 327 -25.35 -9.07 -7.39
C GLN A 327 -23.98 -9.15 -8.09
N THR A 328 -23.07 -8.21 -7.77
CA THR A 328 -21.69 -8.24 -8.26
C THR A 328 -20.99 -9.53 -7.82
N VAL A 329 -21.10 -9.91 -6.55
CA VAL A 329 -20.50 -11.16 -6.04
C VAL A 329 -21.07 -12.38 -6.75
N LYS A 330 -22.40 -12.46 -6.94
CA LYS A 330 -23.02 -13.58 -7.66
C LYS A 330 -22.50 -13.69 -9.09
N LYS A 331 -22.38 -12.58 -9.82
CA LYS A 331 -21.84 -12.57 -11.19
C LYS A 331 -20.39 -13.07 -11.23
N VAL A 332 -19.56 -12.66 -10.26
CA VAL A 332 -18.17 -13.13 -10.19
C VAL A 332 -18.10 -14.62 -9.86
N GLN A 333 -18.93 -15.14 -8.96
CA GLN A 333 -19.00 -16.57 -8.67
C GLN A 333 -19.36 -17.42 -9.89
N GLU A 334 -20.19 -16.91 -10.80
CA GLU A 334 -20.54 -17.60 -12.05
C GLU A 334 -19.33 -17.68 -13.01
N MET A 335 -18.44 -16.68 -12.97
CA MET A 335 -17.25 -16.61 -13.83
C MET A 335 -16.03 -17.32 -13.21
N VAL A 336 -15.97 -17.41 -11.88
CA VAL A 336 -14.80 -17.89 -11.13
C VAL A 336 -15.22 -18.99 -10.16
N PRO A 337 -15.15 -20.27 -10.56
CA PRO A 337 -15.61 -21.40 -9.74
C PRO A 337 -14.84 -21.59 -8.42
N ASP A 338 -13.57 -21.19 -8.37
CA ASP A 338 -12.67 -21.28 -7.20
C ASP A 338 -12.54 -19.96 -6.44
N LEU A 339 -13.55 -19.08 -6.56
CA LEU A 339 -13.53 -17.76 -5.94
C LEU A 339 -13.39 -17.84 -4.40
N THR A 340 -12.36 -17.19 -3.89
CA THR A 340 -12.12 -17.02 -2.45
C THR A 340 -12.65 -15.66 -1.99
N ILE A 341 -13.39 -15.61 -0.88
CA ILE A 341 -14.01 -14.38 -0.37
C ILE A 341 -13.61 -14.16 1.10
N ILE A 342 -13.10 -12.96 1.41
CA ILE A 342 -12.87 -12.50 2.79
C ILE A 342 -13.83 -11.35 3.16
N GLY A 343 -14.40 -11.39 4.36
CA GLY A 343 -15.17 -10.29 4.94
C GLY A 343 -14.34 -9.42 5.89
N SER A 344 -14.61 -8.13 5.94
CA SER A 344 -14.02 -7.20 6.92
C SER A 344 -15.09 -6.22 7.37
N ALA A 345 -15.31 -6.08 8.68
CA ALA A 345 -16.25 -5.12 9.22
C ALA A 345 -15.64 -3.73 9.36
N TRP A 346 -16.36 -2.68 9.00
CA TRP A 346 -15.89 -1.30 9.16
C TRP A 346 -16.34 -0.67 10.46
N SER A 347 -17.51 -1.05 10.98
CA SER A 347 -17.98 -0.55 12.26
C SER A 347 -19.14 -1.40 12.77
N PRO A 348 -19.27 -1.58 14.09
CA PRO A 348 -20.46 -2.21 14.67
C PRO A 348 -21.71 -1.30 14.51
N PRO A 349 -22.93 -1.88 14.63
CA PRO A 349 -24.17 -1.11 14.70
C PRO A 349 -24.10 0.03 15.72
N SER A 350 -24.72 1.16 15.39
CA SER A 350 -24.68 2.42 16.14
C SER A 350 -24.95 2.23 17.65
N TRP A 351 -25.97 1.44 18.00
CA TRP A 351 -26.36 1.18 19.38
C TRP A 351 -25.35 0.36 20.19
N MET A 352 -24.39 -0.31 19.55
CA MET A 352 -23.29 -1.02 20.21
C MET A 352 -22.10 -0.11 20.53
N LYS A 353 -22.02 1.06 19.87
CA LYS A 353 -20.89 1.99 19.95
C LYS A 353 -20.96 2.89 21.18
N LEU A 354 -19.78 3.30 21.63
CA LEU A 354 -19.56 4.44 22.50
C LEU A 354 -19.58 5.73 21.63
N GLY A 355 -19.80 6.89 22.24
CA GLY A 355 -19.71 8.17 21.53
C GLY A 355 -20.97 8.57 20.77
N ASP A 356 -20.77 9.26 19.64
CA ASP A 356 -21.82 9.85 18.79
C ASP A 356 -22.53 8.84 17.87
N HIS A 357 -22.13 7.57 17.94
CA HIS A 357 -22.71 6.47 17.20
C HIS A 357 -22.57 6.57 15.66
N SER A 358 -21.78 7.52 15.15
CA SER A 358 -21.52 7.65 13.72
C SER A 358 -20.61 6.53 13.21
N MET A 359 -20.86 6.00 12.02
CA MET A 359 -19.98 5.02 11.37
C MET A 359 -18.65 5.64 10.93
N ASP A 360 -18.66 6.93 10.56
CA ASP A 360 -17.51 7.73 10.17
C ASP A 360 -17.18 8.82 11.19
N GLY A 361 -15.90 9.21 11.30
CA GLY A 361 -15.48 10.39 12.08
C GLY A 361 -15.77 10.35 13.59
N SER A 362 -16.22 9.22 14.14
CA SER A 362 -16.59 9.14 15.56
C SER A 362 -15.36 9.36 16.45
N PRO A 363 -15.41 10.30 17.42
CA PRO A 363 -14.29 10.58 18.32
C PRO A 363 -14.07 9.47 19.35
N ASN A 364 -14.99 8.50 19.48
CA ASN A 364 -14.86 7.33 20.35
C ASN A 364 -15.44 6.08 19.65
N PRO A 365 -14.79 5.55 18.59
CA PRO A 365 -15.34 4.50 17.72
C PRO A 365 -15.33 3.10 18.37
N CYS A 366 -15.27 3.02 19.70
CA CYS A 366 -15.17 1.77 20.45
C CYS A 366 -16.55 1.17 20.74
N LEU A 367 -16.60 -0.15 20.94
CA LEU A 367 -17.76 -0.79 21.57
C LEU A 367 -17.97 -0.25 22.99
N LYS A 368 -19.22 -0.24 23.44
CA LYS A 368 -19.55 -0.02 24.85
C LYS A 368 -18.84 -1.05 25.72
N ARG A 369 -18.32 -0.62 26.87
CA ARG A 369 -17.48 -1.43 27.79
C ARG A 369 -18.21 -2.62 28.45
N ASP A 370 -19.53 -2.70 28.36
CA ASP A 370 -20.27 -3.84 28.89
C ASP A 370 -19.99 -5.08 28.01
N PRO A 371 -19.53 -6.21 28.59
CA PRO A 371 -19.17 -7.42 27.84
C PRO A 371 -20.27 -7.96 26.92
N ARG A 372 -21.55 -7.65 27.18
CA ARG A 372 -22.66 -8.03 26.32
C ARG A 372 -22.55 -7.43 24.92
N TYR A 373 -21.98 -6.24 24.77
CA TYR A 373 -21.76 -5.60 23.47
C TYR A 373 -20.66 -6.29 22.66
N HIS A 374 -19.59 -6.75 23.33
CA HIS A 374 -18.56 -7.57 22.70
C HIS A 374 -19.11 -8.94 22.27
N GLN A 375 -19.97 -9.55 23.10
CA GLN A 375 -20.59 -10.84 22.80
C GLN A 375 -21.53 -10.77 21.60
N VAL A 376 -22.40 -9.74 21.54
CA VAL A 376 -23.29 -9.56 20.40
C VAL A 376 -22.53 -9.14 19.13
N TRP A 377 -21.42 -8.40 19.24
CA TRP A 377 -20.57 -8.10 18.09
C TRP A 377 -19.93 -9.35 17.49
N ALA A 378 -19.36 -10.23 18.32
CA ALA A 378 -18.85 -11.51 17.86
C ALA A 378 -19.95 -12.36 17.20
N LYS A 379 -21.17 -12.35 17.79
CA LYS A 379 -22.33 -13.02 17.20
C LYS A 379 -22.70 -12.43 15.84
N TYR A 380 -22.69 -11.10 15.71
CA TYR A 380 -23.02 -10.39 14.47
C TYR A 380 -22.10 -10.81 13.31
N LEU A 381 -20.79 -10.90 13.54
CA LEU A 381 -19.84 -11.32 12.52
C LEU A 381 -20.11 -12.76 12.04
N VAL A 382 -20.42 -13.68 12.95
CA VAL A 382 -20.78 -15.06 12.61
C VAL A 382 -22.13 -15.12 11.88
N THR A 383 -23.13 -14.37 12.35
CA THR A 383 -24.45 -14.30 11.71
C THR A 383 -24.38 -13.73 10.29
N TRP A 384 -23.47 -12.79 10.03
CA TRP A 384 -23.21 -12.32 8.67
C TRP A 384 -22.65 -13.41 7.75
N VAL A 385 -21.69 -14.20 8.24
CA VAL A 385 -21.17 -15.37 7.50
C VAL A 385 -22.32 -16.33 7.20
N ASP A 386 -23.12 -16.70 8.20
CA ASP A 386 -24.28 -17.58 8.04
C ASP A 386 -25.29 -17.03 7.01
N ALA A 387 -25.55 -15.72 7.02
CA ALA A 387 -26.47 -15.09 6.07
C ALA A 387 -25.97 -15.20 4.63
N TYR A 388 -24.69 -14.88 4.38
CA TYR A 388 -24.07 -15.01 3.06
C TYR A 388 -24.02 -16.46 2.58
N GLU A 389 -23.67 -17.41 3.45
CA GLU A 389 -23.63 -18.84 3.11
C GLU A 389 -25.02 -19.38 2.74
N ARG A 390 -26.07 -19.00 3.49
CA ARG A 390 -27.47 -19.36 3.17
C ARG A 390 -27.92 -18.85 1.80
N LEU A 391 -27.33 -17.76 1.34
CA LEU A 391 -27.57 -17.16 0.03
C LEU A 391 -26.64 -17.71 -1.07
N GLY A 392 -25.87 -18.76 -0.77
CA GLY A 392 -24.99 -19.45 -1.70
C GLY A 392 -23.69 -18.70 -1.99
N VAL A 393 -23.21 -17.89 -1.03
CA VAL A 393 -21.93 -17.18 -1.10
C VAL A 393 -21.05 -17.66 0.06
N PRO A 394 -20.16 -18.65 -0.16
CA PRO A 394 -19.27 -19.14 0.89
C PRO A 394 -18.22 -18.08 1.25
N ILE A 395 -17.99 -17.91 2.55
CA ILE A 395 -16.99 -16.97 3.07
C ILE A 395 -15.80 -17.79 3.58
N TRP A 396 -14.62 -17.51 3.04
CA TRP A 396 -13.39 -18.22 3.40
C TRP A 396 -12.81 -17.72 4.73
N ALA A 397 -12.82 -16.41 4.96
CA ALA A 397 -12.31 -15.82 6.20
C ALA A 397 -13.03 -14.50 6.51
N ILE A 398 -12.85 -14.04 7.75
CA ILE A 398 -13.21 -12.69 8.16
C ILE A 398 -12.06 -12.04 8.96
N THR A 399 -11.94 -10.72 8.88
CA THR A 399 -11.21 -9.93 9.87
C THR A 399 -12.21 -9.38 10.89
N GLN A 400 -11.72 -9.10 12.12
CA GLN A 400 -12.58 -8.59 13.20
C GLN A 400 -13.06 -7.15 12.93
N GLN A 401 -12.20 -6.35 12.33
CA GLN A 401 -12.38 -4.92 12.11
C GLN A 401 -11.39 -4.47 11.01
N ASN A 402 -11.85 -3.60 10.11
CA ASN A 402 -11.03 -2.85 9.18
C ASN A 402 -10.30 -1.76 9.96
N GLU A 403 -8.98 -1.68 9.81
CA GLU A 403 -8.14 -0.61 10.35
C GLU A 403 -8.51 -0.28 11.82
N PRO A 404 -8.32 -1.23 12.76
CA PRO A 404 -8.74 -1.07 14.15
C PRO A 404 -7.88 -0.10 14.98
N GLN A 405 -6.82 0.46 14.38
CA GLN A 405 -5.91 1.42 15.01
C GLN A 405 -6.60 2.78 15.06
#